data_AF-A0A0B2QZJ5-F1
#
_entry.id   AF-A0A0B2QZJ5-F1
#
_cell.length_a   1.000
_cell.length_b   1.000
_cell.length_c   1.000
_cell.angle_alpha   90.00
_cell.angle_beta   90.00
_cell.angle_gamma   90.00
#
_symmetry.space_group_name_H-M   'P 1'
#
loop_
_entity.id
_entity.type
_entity.pdbx_description
1 polymer ?
#
loop_
_entity_poly.entity_id
_entity_poly.type
_entity_poly.pdbx_seq_one_letter_code
_entity_poly.pdbx_strand_id
1 'polypeptide(L)'
;MLPSNDIEKMYYILSQIFLARDIAVESKDTQDELWDRISRDDYMMYAVQECYYTIKFILTEILDDVGRKWVERIYDDINASITKRSIDGDFKLSKLAVVISRVTALMGILKETETPELERGAVRAVQDLYDVMRHDVLSINLRENYDTWSLLSKARDEGHLFEKLKWPKNTDLKMQVKRLYSLLTIKESASSIPKNLEARRRLQFFTNSLFMKMPRAKPVREMLSFSVFTPYYSEIVLYSMAELLMKNEDGISILFYLQKIYPDEWKNFLARIGRDENTLESELYDNPGDILELRFWASYRGQTLARTVRGMMYYRKALMLQTYLERTTAGDLEAAIGCDEVTNTHGFELSPEARAQADLKFTYVVTCQIYGKQKEEQKPEAADIALLMQRNEALRVAFIDVVETLKEGKVNTEYYSKLVKADINGKDKVLFFYTFCIYRSIFYFLYVYFSYDSGHRVLLKSG
;
A
#
# COMPACT_ATOMS: atom_id res chain seq x y z
N MET A 1 -3.39 -25.59 13.08
CA MET A 1 -3.06 -25.96 11.70
C MET A 1 -3.40 -24.77 10.83
N LEU A 2 -2.46 -24.25 10.04
CA LEU A 2 -2.75 -23.15 9.12
C LEU A 2 -3.84 -23.57 8.13
N PRO A 3 -4.82 -22.69 7.81
CA PRO A 3 -5.85 -22.98 6.82
C PRO A 3 -5.23 -23.43 5.49
N SER A 4 -5.85 -24.43 4.85
CA SER A 4 -5.45 -24.92 3.54
C SER A 4 -5.80 -23.96 2.41
N ASN A 5 -6.77 -23.06 2.64
CA ASN A 5 -7.18 -22.03 1.70
C ASN A 5 -6.46 -20.71 2.02
N ASP A 6 -5.77 -20.13 1.05
CA ASP A 6 -4.78 -19.09 1.31
C ASP A 6 -5.37 -17.70 1.60
N ILE A 7 -6.63 -17.45 1.22
CA ILE A 7 -7.36 -16.23 1.62
C ILE A 7 -7.81 -16.34 3.08
N GLU A 8 -8.14 -17.55 3.54
CA GLU A 8 -8.47 -17.82 4.95
C GLU A 8 -7.28 -17.54 5.87
N LYS A 9 -6.04 -17.59 5.38
CA LYS A 9 -4.86 -17.19 6.18
C LYS A 9 -4.85 -15.71 6.56
N MET A 10 -5.41 -14.82 5.74
CA MET A 10 -5.55 -13.41 6.15
C MET A 10 -6.59 -13.27 7.25
N TYR A 11 -7.74 -13.92 7.07
CA TYR A 11 -8.80 -13.94 8.08
C TYR A 11 -8.34 -14.61 9.37
N TYR A 12 -7.49 -15.64 9.26
CA TYR A 12 -6.88 -16.31 10.39
C TYR A 12 -6.11 -15.34 11.28
N ILE A 13 -5.23 -14.50 10.73
CA ILE A 13 -4.49 -13.51 11.54
C ILE A 13 -5.47 -12.55 12.22
N LEU A 14 -6.51 -12.11 11.51
CA LEU A 14 -7.49 -11.16 12.01
C LEU A 14 -8.44 -11.76 13.06
N SER A 15 -8.69 -13.07 13.02
CA SER A 15 -9.60 -13.76 13.94
C SER A 15 -8.93 -14.19 15.25
N GLN A 16 -7.60 -14.11 15.34
CA GLN A 16 -6.85 -14.57 16.51
C GLN A 16 -7.30 -13.95 17.84
N ILE A 17 -7.65 -12.66 17.85
CA ILE A 17 -8.12 -11.99 19.08
C ILE A 17 -9.49 -12.52 19.53
N PHE A 18 -10.38 -12.82 18.59
CA PHE A 18 -11.68 -13.38 18.93
C PHE A 18 -11.55 -14.83 19.40
N LEU A 19 -10.67 -15.62 18.77
CA LEU A 19 -10.34 -16.98 19.23
C LEU A 19 -9.73 -16.95 20.64
N ALA A 20 -8.77 -16.06 20.89
CA ALA A 20 -8.17 -15.89 22.22
C ALA A 20 -9.20 -15.48 23.27
N ARG A 21 -10.12 -14.58 22.93
CA ARG A 21 -11.25 -14.21 23.79
C ARG A 21 -12.12 -15.43 24.11
N ASP A 22 -12.49 -16.22 23.11
CA ASP A 22 -13.38 -17.37 23.31
C ASP A 22 -12.71 -18.44 24.19
N ILE A 23 -11.42 -18.69 23.96
CA ILE A 23 -10.60 -19.55 24.84
C ILE A 23 -10.61 -19.02 26.28
N ALA A 24 -10.42 -17.71 26.49
CA ALA A 24 -10.40 -17.11 27.82
C ALA A 24 -11.77 -17.12 28.53
N VAL A 25 -12.87 -17.01 27.77
CA VAL A 25 -14.24 -17.05 28.32
C VAL A 25 -14.65 -18.47 28.71
N GLU A 26 -14.24 -19.47 27.93
CA GLU A 26 -14.58 -20.88 28.18
C GLU A 26 -13.64 -21.58 29.16
N SER A 27 -12.46 -21.00 29.42
CA SER A 27 -11.46 -21.61 30.28
C SER A 27 -11.90 -21.63 31.75
N LYS A 28 -11.76 -22.82 32.35
CA LYS A 28 -11.75 -23.04 33.80
C LYS A 28 -10.33 -23.40 34.28
N ASP A 29 -9.35 -23.20 33.40
CA ASP A 29 -7.98 -23.63 33.57
C ASP A 29 -7.25 -22.63 34.47
N THR A 30 -6.12 -23.06 35.02
CA THR A 30 -5.22 -22.14 35.74
C THR A 30 -4.61 -21.13 34.78
N GLN A 31 -4.13 -19.99 35.30
CA GLN A 31 -3.47 -18.96 34.49
C GLN A 31 -2.39 -19.53 33.54
N ASP A 32 -1.56 -20.44 34.06
CA ASP A 32 -0.43 -21.02 33.32
C ASP A 32 -0.93 -21.91 32.16
N GLU A 33 -2.00 -22.67 32.36
CA GLU A 33 -2.62 -23.51 31.32
C GLU A 33 -3.32 -22.67 30.25
N LEU A 34 -4.02 -21.59 30.65
CA LEU A 34 -4.63 -20.65 29.72
C LEU A 34 -3.57 -19.98 28.84
N TRP A 35 -2.46 -19.53 29.45
CA TRP A 35 -1.37 -18.90 28.71
C TRP A 35 -0.63 -19.90 27.82
N ASP A 36 -0.42 -21.15 28.26
CA ASP A 36 0.12 -22.22 27.41
C ASP A 36 -0.76 -22.43 26.16
N ARG A 37 -2.08 -22.47 26.33
CA ARG A 37 -3.01 -22.61 25.20
C ARG A 37 -2.93 -21.46 24.20
N ILE A 38 -2.85 -20.21 24.68
CA ILE A 38 -2.73 -19.02 23.83
C ILE A 38 -1.36 -18.98 23.14
N SER A 39 -0.29 -19.32 23.86
CA SER A 39 1.10 -19.23 23.36
C SER A 39 1.52 -20.38 22.44
N ARG A 40 0.71 -21.44 22.32
CA ARG A 40 0.89 -22.47 21.28
C ARG A 40 0.82 -21.91 19.85
N ASP A 41 0.13 -20.79 19.66
CA ASP A 41 0.15 -20.03 18.41
C ASP A 41 0.79 -18.66 18.63
N ASP A 42 1.98 -18.47 18.08
CA ASP A 42 2.73 -17.22 18.12
C ASP A 42 1.87 -16.03 17.66
N TYR A 43 1.06 -16.19 16.61
CA TYR A 43 0.22 -15.11 16.08
C TYR A 43 -0.87 -14.70 17.07
N MET A 44 -1.45 -15.67 17.77
CA MET A 44 -2.45 -15.43 18.80
C MET A 44 -1.84 -14.69 19.99
N MET A 45 -0.69 -15.16 20.46
CA MET A 45 0.08 -14.50 21.51
C MET A 45 0.41 -13.04 21.15
N TYR A 46 0.96 -12.80 19.96
CA TYR A 46 1.31 -11.44 19.52
C TYR A 46 0.07 -10.56 19.38
N ALA A 47 -1.05 -11.09 18.87
CA ALA A 47 -2.27 -10.31 18.72
C ALA A 47 -2.86 -9.89 20.08
N VAL A 48 -2.82 -10.77 21.08
CA VAL A 48 -3.23 -10.45 22.46
C VAL A 48 -2.32 -9.38 23.06
N GLN A 49 -1.00 -9.53 22.94
CA GLN A 49 -0.02 -8.56 23.44
C GLN A 49 -0.18 -7.19 22.76
N GLU A 50 -0.29 -7.17 21.43
CA GLU A 50 -0.49 -5.95 20.66
C GLU A 50 -1.76 -5.22 21.11
N CYS A 51 -2.88 -5.94 21.24
CA CYS A 51 -4.14 -5.37 21.68
C CYS A 51 -4.01 -4.78 23.10
N TYR A 52 -3.41 -5.52 24.03
CA TYR A 52 -3.16 -5.08 25.40
C TYR A 52 -2.36 -3.77 25.47
N TYR A 53 -1.22 -3.70 24.78
CA TYR A 53 -0.37 -2.50 24.80
C TYR A 53 -1.00 -1.33 24.05
N THR A 54 -1.70 -1.59 22.94
CA THR A 54 -2.35 -0.54 22.14
C THR A 54 -3.50 0.09 22.91
N ILE A 55 -4.32 -0.70 23.61
CA ILE A 55 -5.38 -0.17 24.48
C ILE A 55 -4.76 0.69 25.58
N LYS A 56 -3.71 0.22 26.26
CA LYS A 56 -3.00 1.00 27.29
C LYS A 56 -2.57 2.36 26.75
N PHE A 57 -1.83 2.34 25.64
CA PHE A 57 -1.29 3.54 25.02
C PHE A 57 -2.38 4.54 24.65
N ILE A 58 -3.43 4.10 23.94
CA ILE A 58 -4.52 4.98 23.53
C ILE A 58 -5.23 5.58 24.75
N LEU A 59 -5.59 4.77 25.75
CA LEU A 59 -6.29 5.26 26.94
C LEU A 59 -5.42 6.24 27.74
N THR A 60 -4.12 5.98 27.89
CA THR A 60 -3.19 6.90 28.58
C THR A 60 -3.07 8.25 27.86
N GLU A 61 -3.08 8.26 26.52
CA GLU A 61 -2.97 9.49 25.74
C GLU A 61 -4.26 10.31 25.72
N ILE A 62 -5.43 9.67 25.57
CA ILE A 62 -6.71 10.38 25.43
C ILE A 62 -7.25 10.89 26.77
N LEU A 63 -6.93 10.23 27.89
CA LEU A 63 -7.49 10.58 29.18
C LEU A 63 -6.75 11.76 29.84
N ASP A 64 -7.46 12.46 30.72
CA ASP A 64 -6.90 13.45 31.61
C ASP A 64 -6.02 12.80 32.71
N ASP A 65 -5.46 13.60 33.61
CA ASP A 65 -4.52 13.07 34.62
C ASP A 65 -5.19 12.13 35.62
N VAL A 66 -6.49 12.32 35.87
CA VAL A 66 -7.28 11.42 36.71
C VAL A 66 -7.51 10.10 36.00
N GLY A 67 -7.88 10.13 34.72
CA GLY A 67 -8.07 8.91 33.93
C GLY A 67 -6.77 8.18 33.60
N ARG A 68 -5.64 8.89 33.44
CA ARG A 68 -4.32 8.26 33.36
C ARG A 68 -4.02 7.40 34.59
N LYS A 69 -4.26 7.95 35.80
CA LYS A 69 -4.08 7.20 37.05
C LYS A 69 -4.98 5.96 37.13
N TRP A 70 -6.20 6.05 36.61
CA TRP A 70 -7.09 4.88 36.52
C TRP A 70 -6.51 3.80 35.59
N VAL A 71 -6.04 4.17 34.39
CA VAL A 71 -5.41 3.22 33.45
C VAL A 71 -4.16 2.60 34.05
N GLU A 72 -3.24 3.41 34.57
CA GLU A 72 -2.02 2.92 35.24
C GLU A 72 -2.35 1.91 36.32
N ARG A 73 -3.31 2.25 37.19
CA ARG A 73 -3.72 1.38 38.28
C ARG A 73 -4.28 0.04 37.82
N ILE A 74 -5.20 0.05 36.86
CA ILE A 74 -5.77 -1.19 36.31
C ILE A 74 -4.68 -2.07 35.72
N TYR A 75 -3.74 -1.49 34.97
CA TYR A 75 -2.66 -2.25 34.35
C TYR A 75 -1.65 -2.78 35.38
N ASP A 76 -1.38 -2.03 36.46
CA ASP A 76 -0.57 -2.50 37.58
C ASP A 76 -1.24 -3.65 38.33
N ASP A 77 -2.56 -3.57 38.56
CA ASP A 77 -3.34 -4.64 39.19
C ASP A 77 -3.35 -5.91 38.32
N ILE A 78 -3.52 -5.76 36.99
CA ILE A 78 -3.38 -6.87 36.03
C ILE A 78 -1.99 -7.49 36.13
N ASN A 79 -0.92 -6.70 36.07
CA ASN A 79 0.46 -7.20 36.12
C ASN A 79 0.80 -7.86 37.47
N ALA A 80 0.32 -7.29 38.57
CA ALA A 80 0.49 -7.85 39.91
C ALA A 80 -0.25 -9.19 40.04
N SER A 81 -1.45 -9.29 39.49
CA SER A 81 -2.25 -10.52 39.47
C SER A 81 -1.60 -11.61 38.61
N ILE A 82 -1.08 -11.25 37.42
CA ILE A 82 -0.29 -12.16 36.58
C ILE A 82 0.93 -12.68 37.34
N THR A 83 1.64 -11.81 38.04
CA THR A 83 2.84 -12.19 38.83
C THR A 83 2.49 -13.13 39.98
N LYS A 84 1.34 -12.92 40.62
CA LYS A 84 0.83 -13.75 41.73
C LYS A 84 0.13 -15.03 41.25
N ARG A 85 -0.09 -15.19 39.95
CA ARG A 85 -0.86 -16.29 39.34
C ARG A 85 -2.31 -16.37 39.84
N SER A 86 -2.96 -15.22 39.99
CA SER A 86 -4.32 -15.11 40.53
C SER A 86 -5.30 -14.42 39.58
N ILE A 87 -4.96 -14.30 38.29
CA ILE A 87 -5.77 -13.53 37.31
C ILE A 87 -7.20 -14.04 37.17
N ASP A 88 -7.42 -15.35 37.28
CA ASP A 88 -8.72 -16.02 37.21
C ASP A 88 -9.61 -15.72 38.42
N GLY A 89 -9.02 -15.50 39.60
CA GLY A 89 -9.73 -15.09 40.82
C GLY A 89 -9.93 -13.58 40.94
N ASP A 90 -8.99 -12.81 40.40
CA ASP A 90 -8.94 -11.35 40.48
C ASP A 90 -9.77 -10.67 39.38
N PHE A 91 -9.82 -11.26 38.18
CA PHE A 91 -10.51 -10.72 37.02
C PHE A 91 -11.47 -11.75 36.42
N LYS A 92 -12.74 -11.35 36.23
CA LYS A 92 -13.75 -12.18 35.57
C LYS A 92 -13.55 -12.18 34.06
N LEU A 93 -12.72 -13.10 33.57
CA LEU A 93 -12.42 -13.26 32.13
C LEU A 93 -13.66 -13.53 31.27
N SER A 94 -14.72 -14.12 31.85
CA SER A 94 -16.02 -14.30 31.18
C SER A 94 -16.69 -12.98 30.74
N LYS A 95 -16.27 -11.85 31.29
CA LYS A 95 -16.75 -10.51 30.92
C LYS A 95 -15.86 -9.79 29.90
N LEU A 96 -14.78 -10.42 29.43
CA LEU A 96 -13.86 -9.83 28.46
C LEU A 96 -14.54 -9.45 27.13
N ALA A 97 -15.55 -10.22 26.70
CA ALA A 97 -16.37 -9.87 25.53
C ALA A 97 -17.07 -8.51 25.67
N VAL A 98 -17.53 -8.18 26.88
CA VAL A 98 -18.17 -6.89 27.18
C VAL A 98 -17.14 -5.77 27.13
N VAL A 99 -15.95 -5.99 27.71
CA VAL A 99 -14.83 -5.03 27.67
C VAL A 99 -14.44 -4.72 26.24
N ILE A 100 -14.22 -5.75 25.41
CA ILE A 100 -13.91 -5.60 23.99
C ILE A 100 -15.01 -4.79 23.30
N SER A 101 -16.28 -5.08 23.55
CA SER A 101 -17.38 -4.31 22.94
C SER A 101 -17.37 -2.83 23.32
N ARG A 102 -17.03 -2.48 24.57
CA ARG A 102 -16.95 -1.08 25.02
C ARG A 102 -15.73 -0.37 24.42
N VAL A 103 -14.59 -1.04 24.37
CA VAL A 103 -13.38 -0.52 23.69
C VAL A 103 -13.67 -0.29 22.21
N THR A 104 -14.32 -1.23 21.52
CA THR A 104 -14.69 -1.09 20.11
C THR A 104 -15.63 0.10 19.88
N ALA A 105 -16.60 0.33 20.77
CA ALA A 105 -17.50 1.49 20.68
C ALA A 105 -16.72 2.81 20.84
N LEU A 106 -15.81 2.88 21.81
CA LEU A 106 -14.95 4.04 22.01
C LEU A 106 -14.05 4.31 20.80
N MET A 107 -13.34 3.30 20.29
CA MET A 107 -12.49 3.43 19.11
C MET A 107 -13.30 3.83 17.87
N GLY A 108 -14.54 3.35 17.76
CA GLY A 108 -15.47 3.70 16.68
C GLY A 108 -15.90 5.17 16.68
N ILE A 109 -15.87 5.83 17.84
CA ILE A 109 -16.11 7.26 17.97
C ILE A 109 -14.81 8.04 17.69
N LEU A 110 -13.70 7.62 18.30
CA LEU A 110 -12.40 8.31 18.19
C LEU A 110 -11.76 8.25 16.80
N LYS A 111 -12.19 7.32 15.93
CA LYS A 111 -11.69 7.24 14.54
C LYS A 111 -12.21 8.37 13.65
N GLU A 112 -13.32 9.00 14.03
CA GLU A 112 -13.97 10.07 13.28
C GLU A 112 -13.38 11.45 13.61
N THR A 113 -13.76 12.47 12.84
CA THR A 113 -13.37 13.86 13.12
C THR A 113 -14.08 14.41 14.35
N GLU A 114 -13.36 15.15 15.20
CA GLU A 114 -13.87 15.74 16.45
C GLU A 114 -15.12 16.59 16.20
N THR A 115 -16.23 16.24 16.86
CA THR A 115 -17.43 17.09 16.95
C THR A 115 -17.91 17.14 18.40
N PRO A 116 -18.60 18.21 18.84
CA PRO A 116 -19.11 18.30 20.21
C PRO A 116 -20.04 17.13 20.58
N GLU A 117 -20.77 16.59 19.62
CA GLU A 117 -21.65 15.43 19.81
C GLU A 117 -20.83 14.15 20.06
N LEU A 118 -19.77 13.94 19.28
CA LEU A 118 -18.89 12.78 19.42
C LEU A 118 -18.01 12.87 20.66
N GLU A 119 -17.62 14.06 21.09
CA GLU A 119 -16.91 14.28 22.35
C GLU A 119 -17.76 13.81 23.53
N ARG A 120 -19.02 14.28 23.61
CA ARG A 120 -19.98 13.81 24.63
C ARG A 120 -20.22 12.30 24.55
N GLY A 121 -20.26 11.75 23.34
CA GLY A 121 -20.36 10.30 23.11
C GLY A 121 -19.14 9.53 23.61
N ALA A 122 -17.93 10.05 23.37
CA ALA A 122 -16.68 9.44 23.80
C ALA A 122 -16.56 9.45 25.33
N VAL A 123 -16.91 10.55 25.99
CA VAL A 123 -16.94 10.64 27.47
C VAL A 123 -17.85 9.56 28.05
N ARG A 124 -19.07 9.41 27.52
CA ARG A 124 -19.99 8.34 27.94
C ARG A 124 -19.41 6.95 27.69
N ALA A 125 -18.77 6.73 26.54
CA ALA A 125 -18.16 5.44 26.23
C ALA A 125 -17.00 5.07 27.17
N VAL A 126 -16.19 6.04 27.59
CA VAL A 126 -15.14 5.84 28.61
C VAL A 126 -15.76 5.57 29.98
N GLN A 127 -16.80 6.31 30.37
CA GLN A 127 -17.53 6.08 31.63
C GLN A 127 -18.16 4.67 31.67
N ASP A 128 -18.79 4.24 30.57
CA ASP A 128 -19.31 2.88 30.42
C ASP A 128 -18.19 1.83 30.55
N LEU A 129 -17.01 2.08 29.95
CA LEU A 129 -15.86 1.19 30.07
C LEU A 129 -15.36 1.11 31.52
N TYR A 130 -15.26 2.26 32.21
CA TYR A 130 -14.91 2.33 33.62
C TYR A 130 -15.89 1.52 34.49
N ASP A 131 -17.19 1.65 34.23
CA ASP A 131 -18.24 0.94 34.95
C ASP A 131 -18.17 -0.56 34.76
N VAL A 132 -18.00 -1.02 33.52
CA VAL A 132 -17.82 -2.45 33.22
C VAL A 132 -16.57 -2.98 33.91
N MET A 133 -15.45 -2.27 33.85
CA MET A 133 -14.22 -2.69 34.53
C MET A 133 -14.42 -2.80 36.04
N ARG A 134 -15.05 -1.80 36.66
CA ARG A 134 -15.27 -1.75 38.11
C ARG A 134 -16.29 -2.76 38.59
N HIS A 135 -17.43 -2.89 37.92
CA HIS A 135 -18.60 -3.63 38.42
C HIS A 135 -18.72 -5.05 37.87
N ASP A 136 -18.18 -5.30 36.68
CA ASP A 136 -18.35 -6.60 36.01
C ASP A 136 -17.04 -7.40 35.96
N VAL A 137 -15.89 -6.74 35.81
CA VAL A 137 -14.60 -7.42 35.60
C VAL A 137 -13.84 -7.66 36.89
N LEU A 138 -13.63 -6.63 37.72
CA LEU A 138 -12.83 -6.76 38.95
C LEU A 138 -13.56 -7.59 40.04
N SER A 139 -12.83 -8.46 40.74
CA SER A 139 -13.33 -9.15 41.93
C SER A 139 -13.47 -8.22 43.14
N ILE A 140 -14.25 -8.60 44.15
CA ILE A 140 -14.55 -7.77 45.33
C ILE A 140 -13.27 -7.41 46.10
N ASN A 141 -12.32 -8.36 46.21
CA ASN A 141 -11.07 -8.16 46.96
C ASN A 141 -10.19 -7.04 46.37
N LEU A 142 -10.27 -6.78 45.06
CA LEU A 142 -9.56 -5.67 44.41
C LEU A 142 -10.32 -4.35 44.48
N ARG A 143 -11.65 -4.39 44.65
CA ARG A 143 -12.49 -3.19 44.80
C ARG A 143 -12.35 -2.53 46.17
N GLU A 144 -12.03 -3.32 47.20
CA GLU A 144 -11.95 -2.86 48.59
C GLU A 144 -10.59 -2.21 48.94
N ASN A 145 -9.61 -2.25 48.03
CA ASN A 145 -8.28 -1.71 48.25
C ASN A 145 -8.09 -0.37 47.49
N TYR A 146 -7.63 0.67 48.21
CA TYR A 146 -7.05 1.97 47.77
C TYR A 146 -7.90 3.26 47.71
N ASP A 147 -7.27 4.33 48.22
CA ASP A 147 -7.67 5.75 48.18
C ASP A 147 -7.90 6.29 46.76
N THR A 148 -7.25 5.72 45.75
CA THR A 148 -7.39 6.11 44.33
C THR A 148 -8.79 5.80 43.79
N TRP A 149 -9.39 4.68 44.18
CA TRP A 149 -10.77 4.34 43.80
C TRP A 149 -11.78 5.21 44.53
N SER A 150 -11.48 5.66 45.75
CA SER A 150 -12.28 6.67 46.46
C SER A 150 -12.24 8.01 45.72
N LEU A 151 -11.07 8.44 45.25
CA LEU A 151 -10.92 9.66 44.46
C LEU A 151 -11.64 9.59 43.11
N LEU A 152 -11.54 8.45 42.40
CA LEU A 152 -12.26 8.20 41.15
C LEU A 152 -13.78 8.10 41.35
N SER A 153 -14.23 7.50 42.46
CA SER A 153 -15.65 7.44 42.80
C SER A 153 -16.20 8.82 43.14
N LYS A 154 -15.46 9.64 43.91
CA LYS A 154 -15.84 11.03 44.21
C LYS A 154 -15.91 11.89 42.95
N ALA A 155 -14.91 11.81 42.08
CA ALA A 155 -14.90 12.54 40.81
C ALA A 155 -16.07 12.12 39.89
N ARG A 156 -16.52 10.87 39.99
CA ARG A 156 -17.72 10.37 39.30
C ARG A 156 -19.01 10.92 39.91
N ASP A 157 -19.13 10.85 41.24
CA ASP A 157 -20.30 11.33 41.98
C ASP A 157 -20.47 12.86 41.85
N GLU A 158 -19.37 13.57 41.66
CA GLU A 158 -19.29 15.02 41.37
C GLU A 158 -19.51 15.36 39.88
N GLY A 159 -19.59 14.35 38.99
CA GLY A 159 -19.88 14.54 37.56
C GLY A 159 -18.70 14.99 36.69
N HIS A 160 -17.49 15.03 37.23
CA HIS A 160 -16.28 15.51 36.54
C HIS A 160 -15.38 14.40 35.98
N LEU A 161 -15.78 13.12 36.12
CA LEU A 161 -14.97 11.99 35.65
C LEU A 161 -14.90 11.95 34.11
N PHE A 162 -13.68 12.13 33.59
CA PHE A 162 -13.34 12.16 32.16
C PHE A 162 -13.95 13.32 31.37
N GLU A 163 -14.28 14.44 32.04
CA GLU A 163 -14.98 15.57 31.43
C GLU A 163 -14.21 16.23 30.26
N LYS A 164 -12.88 16.07 30.22
CA LYS A 164 -12.02 16.61 29.15
C LYS A 164 -11.18 15.50 28.52
N LEU A 165 -11.62 15.01 27.37
CA LEU A 165 -10.85 14.05 26.57
C LEU A 165 -9.89 14.78 25.62
N LYS A 166 -8.66 14.30 25.54
CA LYS A 166 -7.70 14.72 24.51
C LYS A 166 -8.02 13.95 23.23
N TRP A 167 -8.71 14.60 22.29
CA TRP A 167 -9.01 13.97 21.00
C TRP A 167 -7.70 13.59 20.27
N PRO A 168 -7.65 12.43 19.57
CA PRO A 168 -6.51 12.04 18.76
C PRO A 168 -6.20 13.07 17.66
N LYS A 169 -5.27 13.99 17.94
CA LYS A 169 -4.80 15.00 16.96
C LYS A 169 -3.53 14.53 16.24
N ASN A 170 -2.64 13.85 16.96
CA ASN A 170 -1.44 13.24 16.39
C ASN A 170 -1.80 12.11 15.40
N THR A 171 -1.18 12.11 14.23
CA THR A 171 -1.30 11.09 13.18
C THR A 171 -1.03 9.69 13.72
N ASP A 172 -0.02 9.49 14.55
CA ASP A 172 0.31 8.18 15.12
C ASP A 172 -0.84 7.64 15.97
N LEU A 173 -1.40 8.47 16.84
CA LEU A 173 -2.51 8.09 17.70
C LEU A 173 -3.78 7.80 16.88
N LYS A 174 -4.08 8.63 15.86
CA LYS A 174 -5.18 8.36 14.92
C LYS A 174 -5.01 7.01 14.21
N MET A 175 -3.80 6.67 13.78
CA MET A 175 -3.50 5.39 13.14
C MET A 175 -3.71 4.22 14.09
N GLN A 176 -3.22 4.32 15.33
CA GLN A 176 -3.40 3.27 16.34
C GLN A 176 -4.89 3.05 16.66
N VAL A 177 -5.67 4.13 16.78
CA VAL A 177 -7.14 4.04 16.97
C VAL A 177 -7.81 3.33 15.79
N LYS A 178 -7.50 3.73 14.55
CA LYS A 178 -8.06 3.09 13.34
C LYS A 178 -7.65 1.62 13.25
N ARG A 179 -6.38 1.30 13.50
CA ARG A 179 -5.84 -0.07 13.49
C ARG A 179 -6.54 -0.94 14.52
N LEU A 180 -6.63 -0.49 15.77
CA LEU A 180 -7.30 -1.22 16.83
C LEU A 180 -8.79 -1.40 16.53
N TYR A 181 -9.47 -0.35 16.03
CA TYR A 181 -10.87 -0.47 15.63
C TYR A 181 -11.06 -1.55 14.55
N SER A 182 -10.23 -1.52 13.49
CA SER A 182 -10.27 -2.53 12.43
C SER A 182 -10.02 -3.93 12.97
N LEU A 183 -9.00 -4.10 13.81
CA LEU A 183 -8.66 -5.37 14.44
C LEU A 183 -9.82 -5.95 15.27
N LEU A 184 -10.59 -5.10 15.94
CA LEU A 184 -11.73 -5.49 16.78
C LEU A 184 -13.08 -5.52 16.04
N THR A 185 -13.15 -5.19 14.75
CA THR A 185 -14.42 -5.12 13.99
C THR A 185 -14.45 -5.94 12.72
N ILE A 186 -13.30 -6.27 12.13
CA ILE A 186 -13.26 -7.08 10.91
C ILE A 186 -13.84 -8.46 11.22
N LYS A 187 -14.98 -8.77 10.59
CA LYS A 187 -15.60 -10.09 10.59
C LYS A 187 -15.33 -10.79 9.25
N GLU A 188 -15.26 -12.10 9.29
CA GLU A 188 -15.22 -12.94 8.09
C GLU A 188 -16.48 -12.69 7.26
N SER A 189 -16.34 -12.01 6.11
CA SER A 189 -17.44 -11.88 5.16
C SER A 189 -16.97 -12.27 3.76
N ALA A 190 -17.65 -13.24 3.14
CA ALA A 190 -17.39 -13.63 1.76
C ALA A 190 -17.52 -12.46 0.76
N SER A 191 -18.24 -11.40 1.14
CA SER A 191 -18.37 -10.15 0.39
C SER A 191 -17.08 -9.31 0.33
N SER A 192 -16.14 -9.53 1.26
CA SER A 192 -14.87 -8.79 1.29
C SER A 192 -13.77 -9.40 0.40
N ILE A 193 -14.03 -10.58 -0.19
CA ILE A 193 -13.08 -11.22 -1.11
C ILE A 193 -13.17 -10.56 -2.49
N PRO A 194 -12.07 -10.01 -3.05
CA PRO A 194 -12.07 -9.38 -4.36
C PRO A 194 -12.65 -10.30 -5.43
N LYS A 195 -13.50 -9.81 -6.33
CA LYS A 195 -14.08 -10.66 -7.39
C LYS A 195 -13.05 -11.10 -8.43
N ASN A 196 -12.08 -10.24 -8.72
CA ASN A 196 -11.05 -10.46 -9.72
C ASN A 196 -10.09 -11.60 -9.33
N LEU A 197 -9.94 -12.58 -10.22
CA LEU A 197 -9.11 -13.77 -9.98
C LEU A 197 -7.62 -13.43 -9.86
N GLU A 198 -7.13 -12.47 -10.65
CA GLU A 198 -5.72 -12.06 -10.60
C GLU A 198 -5.41 -11.32 -9.30
N ALA A 199 -6.32 -10.48 -8.82
CA ALA A 199 -6.20 -9.82 -7.52
C ALA A 199 -6.17 -10.86 -6.39
N ARG A 200 -7.06 -11.87 -6.42
CA ARG A 200 -7.04 -13.00 -5.48
C ARG A 200 -5.69 -13.71 -5.51
N ARG A 201 -5.18 -14.06 -6.70
CA ARG A 201 -3.91 -14.75 -6.87
C ARG A 201 -2.73 -13.96 -6.30
N ARG A 202 -2.69 -12.64 -6.54
CA ARG A 202 -1.62 -11.77 -6.03
C ARG A 202 -1.68 -11.60 -4.52
N LEU A 203 -2.87 -11.37 -3.98
CA LEU A 203 -3.08 -11.28 -2.53
C LEU A 203 -2.73 -12.61 -1.84
N GLN A 204 -3.13 -13.73 -2.44
CA GLN A 204 -2.76 -15.07 -1.99
C GLN A 204 -1.24 -15.26 -1.95
N PHE A 205 -0.53 -14.88 -3.02
CA PHE A 205 0.93 -14.95 -3.05
C PHE A 205 1.56 -14.09 -1.95
N PHE A 206 1.08 -12.85 -1.78
CA PHE A 206 1.54 -11.95 -0.72
C PHE A 206 1.29 -12.53 0.68
N THR A 207 0.08 -13.00 0.96
CA THR A 207 -0.27 -13.60 2.25
C THR A 207 0.57 -14.82 2.54
N ASN A 208 0.73 -15.73 1.58
CA ASN A 208 1.60 -16.89 1.74
C ASN A 208 3.03 -16.48 2.08
N SER A 209 3.52 -15.41 1.48
CA SER A 209 4.86 -14.89 1.73
C SER A 209 5.05 -14.42 3.19
N LEU A 210 3.99 -14.00 3.89
CA LEU A 210 4.04 -13.62 5.32
C LEU A 210 4.33 -14.80 6.25
N PHE A 211 3.98 -16.02 5.83
CA PHE A 211 4.22 -17.25 6.59
C PHE A 211 5.52 -17.96 6.17
N MET A 212 6.25 -17.40 5.20
CA MET A 212 7.51 -17.95 4.74
C MET A 212 8.66 -17.32 5.52
N LYS A 213 9.65 -18.14 5.90
CA LYS A 213 10.91 -17.63 6.45
C LYS A 213 11.68 -16.90 5.36
N MET A 214 11.58 -15.57 5.33
CA MET A 214 12.35 -14.73 4.41
C MET A 214 13.70 -14.33 5.03
N PRO A 215 14.78 -14.29 4.24
CA PRO A 215 16.03 -13.70 4.68
C PRO A 215 15.84 -12.19 4.91
N ARG A 216 16.58 -11.62 5.87
CA ARG A 216 16.59 -10.16 6.05
C ARG A 216 17.18 -9.50 4.82
N ALA A 217 16.38 -8.69 4.14
CA ALA A 217 16.84 -7.90 3.01
C ALA A 217 17.79 -6.79 3.49
N LYS A 218 18.86 -6.54 2.74
CA LYS A 218 19.69 -5.35 2.94
C LYS A 218 18.92 -4.11 2.45
N PRO A 219 19.19 -2.93 3.02
CA PRO A 219 18.57 -1.68 2.58
C PRO A 219 18.77 -1.40 1.09
N VAL A 220 17.85 -0.68 0.46
CA VAL A 220 17.91 -0.33 -0.97
C VAL A 220 19.22 0.38 -1.33
N ARG A 221 19.74 1.22 -0.43
CA ARG A 221 21.03 1.92 -0.63
C ARG A 221 22.20 0.97 -0.89
N GLU A 222 22.17 -0.24 -0.32
CA GLU A 222 23.20 -1.28 -0.46
C GLU A 222 22.95 -2.21 -1.66
N MET A 223 21.79 -2.07 -2.32
CA MET A 223 21.46 -2.83 -3.51
C MET A 223 22.36 -2.43 -4.69
N LEU A 224 22.77 -3.42 -5.49
CA LEU A 224 23.40 -3.17 -6.78
C LEU A 224 22.37 -2.57 -7.74
N SER A 225 22.77 -1.49 -8.40
CA SER A 225 21.98 -0.89 -9.45
C SER A 225 21.91 -1.81 -10.67
N PHE A 226 20.78 -1.78 -11.36
CA PHE A 226 20.53 -2.59 -12.54
C PHE A 226 19.78 -1.82 -13.61
N SER A 227 19.96 -2.25 -14.85
CA SER A 227 19.29 -1.66 -16.02
C SER A 227 18.50 -2.70 -16.78
N VAL A 228 17.34 -2.30 -17.29
CA VAL A 228 16.49 -3.13 -18.15
C VAL A 228 16.47 -2.53 -19.54
N PHE A 229 16.68 -3.39 -20.54
CA PHE A 229 16.58 -3.03 -21.94
C PHE A 229 15.41 -3.77 -22.59
N THR A 230 14.56 -3.02 -23.28
CA THR A 230 13.48 -3.58 -24.11
C THR A 230 13.70 -3.19 -25.57
N PRO A 231 13.99 -4.17 -26.46
CA PRO A 231 14.03 -3.89 -27.88
C PRO A 231 12.62 -3.56 -28.39
N TYR A 232 12.54 -2.54 -29.23
CA TYR A 232 11.31 -2.12 -29.90
C TYR A 232 11.62 -1.73 -31.34
N TYR A 233 10.79 -2.16 -32.28
CA TYR A 233 10.95 -1.81 -33.68
C TYR A 233 9.74 -1.05 -34.19
N SER A 234 8.61 -1.73 -34.37
CA SER A 234 7.40 -1.17 -34.97
C SER A 234 6.13 -1.80 -34.42
N GLU A 235 6.21 -2.41 -33.24
CA GLU A 235 5.05 -2.98 -32.56
C GLU A 235 4.06 -1.87 -32.17
N ILE A 236 2.81 -2.26 -31.91
CA ILE A 236 1.79 -1.31 -31.44
C ILE A 236 2.25 -0.72 -30.09
N VAL A 237 2.35 0.61 -30.02
CA VAL A 237 2.74 1.30 -28.79
C VAL A 237 1.55 1.38 -27.84
N LEU A 238 0.45 1.93 -28.34
CA LEU A 238 -0.83 2.12 -27.68
C LEU A 238 -1.92 1.92 -28.73
N TYR A 239 -2.97 1.16 -28.41
CA TYR A 239 -4.09 1.04 -29.34
C TYR A 239 -4.72 2.41 -29.61
N SER A 240 -4.96 2.70 -30.88
CA SER A 240 -5.79 3.82 -31.31
C SER A 240 -7.28 3.49 -31.15
N MET A 241 -8.13 4.51 -31.07
CA MET A 241 -9.58 4.27 -31.02
C MET A 241 -10.09 3.59 -32.30
N ALA A 242 -9.48 3.89 -33.46
CA ALA A 242 -9.83 3.24 -34.71
C ALA A 242 -9.58 1.73 -34.64
N GLU A 243 -8.43 1.30 -34.13
CA GLU A 243 -8.12 -0.13 -33.95
C GLU A 243 -9.06 -0.80 -32.93
N LEU A 244 -9.41 -0.11 -31.85
CA LEU A 244 -10.29 -0.66 -30.81
C LEU A 244 -11.72 -0.90 -31.29
N LEU A 245 -12.22 -0.03 -32.17
CA LEU A 245 -13.57 -0.08 -32.72
C LEU A 245 -13.65 -0.83 -34.06
N MET A 246 -12.51 -1.09 -34.70
CA MET A 246 -12.45 -1.87 -35.93
C MET A 246 -13.05 -3.26 -35.69
N LYS A 247 -14.04 -3.61 -36.52
CA LYS A 247 -14.70 -4.90 -36.46
C LYS A 247 -13.93 -5.90 -37.31
N ASN A 248 -13.69 -7.08 -36.76
CA ASN A 248 -13.15 -8.22 -37.51
C ASN A 248 -14.23 -8.82 -38.44
N GLU A 249 -13.89 -9.89 -39.16
CA GLU A 249 -14.79 -10.60 -40.08
C GLU A 249 -16.12 -11.02 -39.43
N ASP A 250 -16.09 -11.34 -38.13
CA ASP A 250 -17.27 -11.71 -37.33
C ASP A 250 -18.07 -10.49 -36.79
N GLY A 251 -17.70 -9.26 -37.15
CA GLY A 251 -18.35 -8.05 -36.67
C GLY A 251 -17.99 -7.65 -35.22
N ILE A 252 -17.01 -8.34 -34.61
CA ILE A 252 -16.57 -8.13 -33.22
C ILE A 252 -15.38 -7.16 -33.19
N SER A 253 -15.44 -6.14 -32.35
CA SER A 253 -14.32 -5.22 -32.10
C SER A 253 -13.45 -5.65 -30.92
N ILE A 254 -12.19 -5.19 -30.88
CA ILE A 254 -11.27 -5.48 -29.77
C ILE A 254 -11.86 -4.97 -28.45
N LEU A 255 -12.43 -3.76 -28.45
CA LEU A 255 -13.02 -3.18 -27.25
C LEU A 255 -14.18 -4.03 -26.72
N PHE A 256 -15.11 -4.42 -27.60
CA PHE A 256 -16.23 -5.28 -27.22
C PHE A 256 -15.74 -6.62 -26.66
N TYR A 257 -14.75 -7.23 -27.31
CA TYR A 257 -14.14 -8.46 -26.84
C TYR A 257 -13.57 -8.31 -25.43
N LEU A 258 -12.74 -7.28 -25.18
CA LEU A 258 -12.13 -7.02 -23.88
C LEU A 258 -13.16 -6.77 -22.77
N GLN A 259 -14.23 -6.02 -23.05
CA GLN A 259 -15.33 -5.80 -22.10
C GLN A 259 -16.02 -7.12 -21.72
N LYS A 260 -16.18 -8.04 -22.68
CA LYS A 260 -16.83 -9.34 -22.43
C LYS A 260 -15.95 -10.32 -21.65
N ILE A 261 -14.64 -10.34 -21.88
CA ILE A 261 -13.76 -11.26 -21.16
C ILE A 261 -13.30 -10.73 -19.79
N TYR A 262 -13.35 -9.41 -19.57
CA TYR A 262 -12.98 -8.77 -18.29
C TYR A 262 -14.07 -7.83 -17.74
N PRO A 263 -15.29 -8.34 -17.46
CA PRO A 263 -16.42 -7.51 -17.04
C PRO A 263 -16.19 -6.83 -15.68
N ASP A 264 -15.54 -7.52 -14.75
CA ASP A 264 -15.18 -6.98 -13.44
C ASP A 264 -14.10 -5.89 -13.53
N GLU A 265 -13.11 -6.07 -14.39
CA GLU A 265 -12.07 -5.06 -14.61
C GLU A 265 -12.56 -3.84 -15.39
N TRP A 266 -13.57 -4.03 -16.25
CA TRP A 266 -14.26 -2.95 -16.92
C TRP A 266 -15.02 -2.06 -15.92
N LYS A 267 -15.79 -2.67 -15.01
CA LYS A 267 -16.45 -1.95 -13.90
C LYS A 267 -15.45 -1.14 -13.08
N ASN A 268 -14.34 -1.77 -12.70
CA ASN A 268 -13.28 -1.12 -11.91
C ASN A 268 -12.59 0.03 -12.68
N PHE A 269 -12.56 -0.04 -14.01
CA PHE A 269 -12.05 1.03 -14.85
C PHE A 269 -13.03 2.21 -14.89
N LEU A 270 -14.30 1.96 -15.19
CA LEU A 270 -15.34 2.99 -15.21
C LEU A 270 -15.40 3.74 -13.87
N ALA A 271 -15.41 3.01 -12.76
CA ALA A 271 -15.40 3.60 -11.42
C ALA A 271 -14.18 4.52 -11.18
N ARG A 272 -13.02 4.20 -11.77
CA ARG A 272 -11.78 5.00 -11.61
C ARG A 272 -11.81 6.32 -12.37
N ILE A 273 -12.46 6.33 -13.53
CA ILE A 273 -12.68 7.56 -14.32
C ILE A 273 -13.97 8.28 -13.90
N GLY A 274 -14.62 7.86 -12.81
CA GLY A 274 -15.83 8.50 -12.29
C GLY A 274 -17.10 8.25 -13.12
N ARG A 275 -17.15 7.14 -13.87
CA ARG A 275 -18.30 6.74 -14.70
C ARG A 275 -19.00 5.51 -14.11
N ASP A 276 -20.28 5.35 -14.43
CA ASP A 276 -21.09 4.20 -14.01
C ASP A 276 -21.23 3.17 -15.14
N GLU A 277 -21.62 1.94 -14.82
CA GLU A 277 -21.89 0.90 -15.82
C GLU A 277 -23.06 1.26 -16.76
N ASN A 278 -23.98 2.12 -16.32
CA ASN A 278 -25.09 2.59 -17.14
C ASN A 278 -24.75 3.80 -18.01
N THR A 279 -23.54 4.35 -17.89
CA THR A 279 -23.07 5.44 -18.74
C THR A 279 -23.04 4.98 -20.20
N LEU A 280 -23.66 5.75 -21.10
CA LEU A 280 -23.63 5.47 -22.53
C LEU A 280 -22.18 5.52 -23.04
N GLU A 281 -21.79 4.55 -23.88
CA GLU A 281 -20.43 4.53 -24.45
C GLU A 281 -20.08 5.81 -25.22
N SER A 282 -21.07 6.52 -25.76
CA SER A 282 -20.88 7.83 -26.40
C SER A 282 -20.25 8.85 -25.45
N GLU A 283 -20.63 8.85 -24.17
CA GLU A 283 -20.09 9.79 -23.18
C GLU A 283 -18.62 9.53 -22.83
N LEU A 284 -18.12 8.30 -23.07
CA LEU A 284 -16.70 7.96 -22.93
C LEU A 284 -15.88 8.54 -24.09
N TYR A 285 -16.50 8.72 -25.27
CA TYR A 285 -15.85 9.24 -26.46
C TYR A 285 -15.87 10.77 -26.56
N ASP A 286 -16.64 11.44 -25.70
CA ASP A 286 -16.75 12.89 -25.69
C ASP A 286 -15.61 13.58 -24.91
N ASN A 287 -14.96 12.87 -23.98
CA ASN A 287 -13.87 13.40 -23.16
C ASN A 287 -12.50 12.85 -23.61
N PRO A 288 -11.58 13.69 -24.13
CA PRO A 288 -10.24 13.26 -24.54
C PRO A 288 -9.43 12.55 -23.44
N GLY A 289 -9.63 12.91 -22.17
CA GLY A 289 -8.96 12.27 -21.04
C GLY A 289 -9.45 10.83 -20.81
N ASP A 290 -10.77 10.63 -20.89
CA ASP A 290 -11.40 9.31 -20.72
C ASP A 290 -11.01 8.39 -21.88
N ILE A 291 -10.96 8.92 -23.11
CA ILE A 291 -10.47 8.22 -24.30
C ILE A 291 -9.03 7.74 -24.08
N LEU A 292 -8.16 8.61 -23.54
CA LEU A 292 -6.77 8.24 -23.31
C LEU A 292 -6.64 7.13 -22.28
N GLU A 293 -7.36 7.23 -21.15
CA GLU A 293 -7.35 6.18 -20.13
C GLU A 293 -7.96 4.87 -20.64
N LEU A 294 -8.96 4.93 -21.53
CA LEU A 294 -9.51 3.77 -22.23
C LEU A 294 -8.47 3.09 -23.14
N ARG A 295 -7.74 3.89 -23.95
CA ARG A 295 -6.65 3.39 -24.80
C ARG A 295 -5.58 2.69 -23.97
N PHE A 296 -5.20 3.25 -22.82
CA PHE A 296 -4.28 2.61 -21.88
C PHE A 296 -4.86 1.33 -21.29
N TRP A 297 -6.11 1.35 -20.81
CA TRP A 297 -6.78 0.16 -20.26
C TRP A 297 -6.77 -1.00 -21.26
N ALA A 298 -7.14 -0.74 -22.52
CA ALA A 298 -7.12 -1.77 -23.56
C ALA A 298 -5.69 -2.24 -23.88
N SER A 299 -4.75 -1.31 -24.03
CA SER A 299 -3.36 -1.61 -24.38
C SER A 299 -2.64 -2.45 -23.32
N TYR A 300 -2.98 -2.27 -22.04
CA TYR A 300 -2.44 -3.08 -20.94
C TYR A 300 -2.89 -4.55 -20.97
N ARG A 301 -3.90 -4.89 -21.78
CA ARG A 301 -4.40 -6.26 -21.99
C ARG A 301 -3.97 -6.84 -23.33
N GLY A 302 -3.44 -6.01 -24.23
CA GLY A 302 -2.84 -6.43 -25.50
C GLY A 302 -1.35 -6.77 -25.40
N GLN A 303 -0.72 -6.98 -26.55
CA GLN A 303 0.73 -7.07 -26.69
C GLN A 303 1.27 -5.73 -27.20
N THR A 304 1.38 -4.77 -26.30
CA THR A 304 1.77 -3.39 -26.64
C THR A 304 3.02 -2.96 -25.89
N LEU A 305 3.76 -1.98 -26.44
CA LEU A 305 4.89 -1.38 -25.72
C LEU A 305 4.43 -0.74 -24.40
N ALA A 306 3.25 -0.09 -24.37
CA ALA A 306 2.69 0.49 -23.16
C ALA A 306 2.53 -0.53 -22.01
N ARG A 307 2.09 -1.76 -22.32
CA ARG A 307 2.01 -2.85 -21.33
C ARG A 307 3.39 -3.23 -20.78
N THR A 308 4.37 -3.39 -21.65
CA THR A 308 5.74 -3.75 -21.26
C THR A 308 6.37 -2.66 -20.41
N VAL A 309 6.27 -1.40 -20.85
CA VAL A 309 6.75 -0.24 -20.10
C VAL A 309 6.12 -0.18 -18.72
N ARG A 310 4.78 -0.30 -18.61
CA ARG A 310 4.09 -0.32 -17.32
C ARG A 310 4.62 -1.43 -16.40
N GLY A 311 4.85 -2.62 -16.95
CA GLY A 311 5.38 -3.76 -16.21
C GLY A 311 6.78 -3.49 -15.64
N MET A 312 7.70 -3.00 -16.47
CA MET A 312 9.08 -2.72 -16.05
C MET A 312 9.16 -1.55 -15.07
N MET A 313 8.28 -0.57 -15.19
CA MET A 313 8.21 0.57 -14.26
C MET A 313 7.77 0.18 -12.85
N TYR A 314 7.20 -1.02 -12.63
CA TYR A 314 6.95 -1.53 -11.28
C TYR A 314 8.25 -1.77 -10.50
N TYR A 315 9.39 -2.03 -11.14
CA TYR A 315 10.68 -2.11 -10.44
C TYR A 315 11.01 -0.77 -9.77
N ARG A 316 10.85 0.34 -10.48
CA ARG A 316 11.03 1.68 -9.91
C ARG A 316 10.08 1.92 -8.75
N LYS A 317 8.78 1.65 -8.94
CA LYS A 317 7.77 1.86 -7.89
C LYS A 317 8.06 1.03 -6.64
N ALA A 318 8.48 -0.24 -6.81
CA ALA A 318 8.85 -1.11 -5.71
C ALA A 318 10.07 -0.58 -4.93
N LEU A 319 11.09 -0.08 -5.63
CA LEU A 319 12.27 0.52 -5.00
C LEU A 319 11.93 1.80 -4.23
N MET A 320 11.04 2.63 -4.77
CA MET A 320 10.57 3.84 -4.08
C MET A 320 9.81 3.47 -2.81
N LEU A 321 8.86 2.53 -2.90
CA LEU A 321 8.10 2.06 -1.73
C LEU A 321 9.01 1.44 -0.67
N GLN A 322 9.94 0.58 -1.07
CA GLN A 322 10.88 -0.06 -0.16
C GLN A 322 11.77 0.96 0.56
N THR A 323 12.32 1.93 -0.18
CA THR A 323 13.13 3.02 0.40
C THR A 323 12.32 3.86 1.40
N TYR A 324 11.05 4.13 1.07
CA TYR A 324 10.15 4.87 1.94
C TYR A 324 9.89 4.11 3.26
N LEU A 325 9.62 2.81 3.20
CA LEU A 325 9.36 1.97 4.38
C LEU A 325 10.59 1.75 5.26
N GLU A 326 11.77 1.64 4.66
CA GLU A 326 13.05 1.51 5.39
C GLU A 326 13.32 2.71 6.30
N ARG A 327 12.86 3.91 5.93
CA ARG A 327 13.00 5.12 6.75
C ARG A 327 12.05 5.16 7.92
N THR A 328 10.79 4.81 7.71
CA THR A 328 9.78 4.78 8.79
C THR A 328 10.21 3.84 9.93
N THR A 329 10.97 2.80 9.59
CA THR A 329 11.50 1.83 10.56
C THR A 329 12.76 2.33 11.30
N ALA A 330 13.49 3.30 10.74
CA ALA A 330 14.77 3.78 11.26
C ALA A 330 14.67 4.93 12.28
N GLY A 331 13.47 5.45 12.57
CA GLY A 331 13.27 6.46 13.60
C GLY A 331 13.82 7.85 13.26
N ASP A 332 14.04 8.17 11.98
CA ASP A 332 14.41 9.52 11.55
C ASP A 332 13.21 10.47 11.74
N LEU A 333 13.18 11.13 12.90
CA LEU A 333 12.14 12.02 13.41
C LEU A 333 11.95 13.32 12.59
N GLU A 334 12.79 13.57 11.59
CA GLU A 334 12.80 14.82 10.80
C GLU A 334 11.89 14.78 9.54
N ALA A 335 11.41 13.60 9.12
CA ALA A 335 10.44 13.50 8.02
C ALA A 335 8.97 13.54 8.49
N ALA A 336 8.73 13.77 9.79
CA ALA A 336 7.39 13.88 10.38
C ALA A 336 6.69 15.22 10.11
N ILE A 337 7.32 16.14 9.35
CA ILE A 337 6.68 17.38 8.91
C ILE A 337 5.82 17.10 7.68
N GLY A 338 4.54 16.86 7.91
CA GLY A 338 3.50 16.75 6.88
C GLY A 338 2.81 15.39 6.76
N CYS A 339 2.74 14.60 7.84
CA CYS A 339 2.02 13.32 7.81
C CYS A 339 0.51 13.52 8.08
N ASP A 340 -0.21 14.16 7.16
CA ASP A 340 -1.70 14.12 7.15
C ASP A 340 -2.24 12.94 6.29
N GLU A 341 -1.34 12.12 5.75
CA GLU A 341 -1.67 11.28 4.58
C GLU A 341 -1.02 9.90 4.58
N VAL A 342 -0.95 9.19 5.71
CA VAL A 342 -0.62 7.74 5.70
C VAL A 342 -1.79 6.88 5.17
N THR A 343 -2.99 7.48 4.99
CA THR A 343 -4.04 6.92 4.13
C THR A 343 -3.78 7.15 2.64
N ASN A 344 -2.80 7.99 2.28
CA ASN A 344 -2.46 8.22 0.89
C ASN A 344 -1.42 7.16 0.51
N THR A 345 -1.91 6.08 -0.11
CA THR A 345 -1.12 5.03 -0.78
C THR A 345 -0.11 5.56 -1.81
N HIS A 346 -0.06 6.89 -2.00
CA HIS A 346 0.80 7.66 -2.90
C HIS A 346 1.91 8.45 -2.18
N GLY A 347 2.03 8.42 -0.84
CA GLY A 347 3.06 9.19 -0.12
C GLY A 347 4.50 8.90 -0.57
N PHE A 348 4.79 7.64 -0.90
CA PHE A 348 6.09 7.26 -1.46
C PHE A 348 6.32 7.83 -2.88
N GLU A 349 5.25 8.06 -3.65
CA GLU A 349 5.34 8.69 -4.97
C GLU A 349 5.74 10.15 -4.82
N LEU A 350 5.45 10.83 -3.71
CA LEU A 350 5.80 12.23 -3.47
C LEU A 350 7.19 12.43 -2.84
N SER A 351 7.78 11.41 -2.22
CA SER A 351 9.10 11.51 -1.56
C SER A 351 10.23 11.76 -2.56
N PRO A 352 10.92 12.92 -2.50
CA PRO A 352 12.02 13.23 -3.40
C PRO A 352 13.21 12.26 -3.25
N GLU A 353 13.49 11.81 -2.04
CA GLU A 353 14.63 10.93 -1.81
C GLU A 353 14.33 9.49 -2.20
N ALA A 354 13.10 9.01 -2.01
CA ALA A 354 12.68 7.70 -2.52
C ALA A 354 12.79 7.65 -4.05
N ARG A 355 12.40 8.74 -4.73
CA ARG A 355 12.61 8.93 -6.18
C ARG A 355 14.10 8.91 -6.52
N ALA A 356 14.92 9.71 -5.83
CA ALA A 356 16.36 9.79 -6.10
C ALA A 356 17.07 8.43 -5.90
N GLN A 357 16.74 7.70 -4.83
CA GLN A 357 17.28 6.36 -4.60
C GLN A 357 16.85 5.39 -5.70
N ALA A 358 15.57 5.37 -6.07
CA ALA A 358 15.10 4.51 -7.15
C ALA A 358 15.79 4.83 -8.49
N ASP A 359 16.03 6.11 -8.79
CA ASP A 359 16.69 6.56 -10.02
C ASP A 359 18.20 6.25 -10.04
N LEU A 360 18.85 6.16 -8.88
CA LEU A 360 20.22 5.64 -8.75
C LEU A 360 20.30 4.12 -8.92
N LYS A 361 19.24 3.40 -8.54
CA LYS A 361 19.23 1.93 -8.54
C LYS A 361 18.65 1.30 -9.81
N PHE A 362 17.79 2.01 -10.52
CA PHE A 362 17.07 1.45 -11.66
C PHE A 362 17.03 2.41 -12.84
N THR A 363 17.47 1.90 -13.99
CA THR A 363 17.35 2.57 -15.29
C THR A 363 16.60 1.66 -16.26
N TYR A 364 15.61 2.23 -16.94
CA TYR A 364 14.87 1.53 -17.99
C TYR A 364 15.08 2.23 -19.33
N VAL A 365 15.53 1.45 -20.32
CA VAL A 365 15.80 1.94 -21.67
C VAL A 365 15.02 1.10 -22.68
N VAL A 366 14.21 1.76 -23.50
CA VAL A 366 13.60 1.14 -24.68
C VAL A 366 14.42 1.54 -25.90
N THR A 367 14.88 0.54 -26.67
CA THR A 367 15.66 0.81 -27.88
C THR A 367 14.72 0.84 -29.08
N CYS A 368 14.24 2.03 -29.44
CA CYS A 368 13.34 2.27 -30.56
C CYS A 368 14.15 2.70 -31.79
N GLN A 369 14.63 1.75 -32.59
CA GLN A 369 15.61 2.05 -33.65
C GLN A 369 15.14 3.12 -34.63
N ILE A 370 13.86 3.10 -35.01
CA ILE A 370 13.27 3.98 -36.03
C ILE A 370 12.52 5.19 -35.45
N TYR A 371 12.62 5.46 -34.15
CA TYR A 371 11.88 6.55 -33.50
C TYR A 371 12.20 7.92 -34.12
N GLY A 372 13.46 8.20 -34.46
CA GLY A 372 13.85 9.45 -35.12
C GLY A 372 13.11 9.66 -36.44
N LYS A 373 13.07 8.63 -37.29
CA LYS A 373 12.31 8.63 -38.55
C LYS A 373 10.81 8.75 -38.34
N GLN A 374 10.24 8.01 -37.38
CA GLN A 374 8.81 8.11 -37.04
C GLN A 374 8.43 9.52 -36.59
N LYS A 375 9.33 10.22 -35.88
CA LYS A 375 9.14 11.59 -35.43
C LYS A 375 9.16 12.59 -36.59
N GLU A 376 10.08 12.43 -37.54
CA GLU A 376 10.14 13.23 -38.77
C GLU A 376 8.89 13.04 -39.63
N GLU A 377 8.42 11.80 -39.75
CA GLU A 377 7.21 11.42 -40.49
C GLU A 377 5.90 11.74 -39.74
N GLN A 378 5.97 12.29 -38.52
CA GLN A 378 4.82 12.58 -37.66
C GLN A 378 3.88 11.38 -37.43
N LYS A 379 4.47 10.20 -37.30
CA LYS A 379 3.73 8.96 -37.07
C LYS A 379 3.12 8.89 -35.66
N PRO A 380 1.92 8.29 -35.50
CA PRO A 380 1.24 8.20 -34.21
C PRO A 380 2.07 7.45 -33.15
N GLU A 381 2.86 6.46 -33.57
CA GLU A 381 3.76 5.70 -32.68
C GLU A 381 4.79 6.59 -31.99
N ALA A 382 5.31 7.61 -32.70
CA ALA A 382 6.27 8.56 -32.11
C ALA A 382 5.61 9.43 -31.03
N ALA A 383 4.36 9.85 -31.26
CA ALA A 383 3.59 10.62 -30.29
C ALA A 383 3.23 9.76 -29.06
N ASP A 384 2.83 8.51 -29.26
CA ASP A 384 2.53 7.59 -28.17
C ASP A 384 3.80 7.22 -27.36
N ILE A 385 4.96 7.06 -28.00
CA ILE A 385 6.26 6.86 -27.30
C ILE A 385 6.63 8.11 -26.48
N ALA A 386 6.45 9.31 -27.03
CA ALA A 386 6.70 10.55 -26.30
C ALA A 386 5.77 10.66 -25.06
N LEU A 387 4.50 10.30 -25.21
CA LEU A 387 3.55 10.24 -24.11
C LEU A 387 3.98 9.24 -23.02
N LEU A 388 4.50 8.07 -23.42
CA LEU A 388 5.03 7.09 -22.47
C LEU A 388 6.25 7.64 -21.70
N MET A 389 7.14 8.38 -22.35
CA MET A 389 8.27 9.04 -21.68
C MET A 389 7.80 10.10 -20.70
N GLN A 390 6.79 10.89 -21.07
CA GLN A 390 6.22 11.91 -20.18
C GLN A 390 5.56 11.30 -18.95
N ARG A 391 4.83 10.19 -19.10
CA ARG A 391 4.14 9.51 -17.99
C ARG A 391 5.10 8.73 -17.07
N ASN A 392 6.32 8.42 -17.52
CA ASN A 392 7.26 7.57 -16.81
C ASN A 392 8.64 8.23 -16.69
N GLU A 393 8.92 8.89 -15.57
CA GLU A 393 10.14 9.69 -15.34
C GLU A 393 11.47 8.96 -15.60
N ALA A 394 11.54 7.64 -15.31
CA ALA A 394 12.76 6.85 -15.50
C ALA A 394 12.87 6.17 -16.87
N LEU A 395 11.85 6.30 -17.74
CA LEU A 395 11.90 5.75 -19.08
C LEU A 395 12.84 6.60 -19.94
N ARG A 396 13.80 5.93 -20.57
CA ARG A 396 14.65 6.52 -21.61
C ARG A 396 14.42 5.80 -22.93
N VAL A 397 14.51 6.54 -24.03
CA VAL A 397 14.39 5.98 -25.38
C VAL A 397 15.70 6.16 -26.11
N ALA A 398 16.24 5.07 -26.64
CA ALA A 398 17.43 5.06 -27.47
C ALA A 398 17.04 4.83 -28.93
N PHE A 399 17.52 5.66 -29.85
CA PHE A 399 17.22 5.55 -31.27
C PHE A 399 18.42 5.92 -32.15
N ILE A 400 18.35 5.55 -33.44
CA ILE A 400 19.31 5.99 -34.45
C ILE A 400 18.74 7.22 -35.15
N ASP A 401 19.54 8.27 -35.14
CA ASP A 401 19.31 9.52 -35.85
C ASP A 401 20.15 9.51 -37.12
N VAL A 402 19.52 9.75 -38.25
CA VAL A 402 20.16 9.70 -39.56
C VAL A 402 20.29 11.13 -40.07
N VAL A 403 21.51 11.60 -40.24
CA VAL A 403 21.78 12.95 -40.75
C VAL A 403 22.44 12.83 -42.11
N GLU A 404 21.76 13.35 -43.13
CA GLU A 404 22.33 13.46 -44.47
C GLU A 404 23.13 14.76 -44.58
N THR A 405 24.43 14.63 -44.83
CA THR A 405 25.33 15.78 -45.04
C THR A 405 25.89 15.76 -46.46
N LEU A 406 26.04 16.94 -47.06
CA LEU A 406 26.72 17.09 -48.34
C LEU A 406 28.21 17.27 -48.09
N LYS A 407 29.00 16.21 -48.28
CA LYS A 407 30.47 16.28 -48.28
C LYS A 407 30.95 16.05 -49.72
N GLU A 408 31.68 17.02 -50.26
CA GLU A 408 32.29 16.94 -51.61
C GLU A 408 31.29 16.63 -52.73
N GLY A 409 30.06 17.15 -52.65
CA GLY A 409 29.02 16.93 -53.67
C GLY A 409 28.40 15.52 -53.69
N LYS A 410 28.77 14.64 -52.75
CA LYS A 410 28.12 13.35 -52.51
C LYS A 410 27.28 13.42 -51.23
N VAL A 411 26.09 12.84 -51.29
CA VAL A 411 25.24 12.63 -50.10
C VAL A 411 25.95 11.62 -49.21
N ASN A 412 26.37 12.06 -48.02
CA ASN A 412 26.97 11.20 -47.01
C ASN A 412 25.99 11.04 -45.85
N THR A 413 25.58 9.81 -45.58
CA THR A 413 24.63 9.48 -44.51
C THR A 413 25.40 9.15 -43.25
N GLU A 414 25.26 9.99 -42.22
CA GLU A 414 25.87 9.78 -40.91
C GLU A 414 24.83 9.26 -39.91
N TYR A 415 25.23 8.29 -39.09
CA TYR A 415 24.35 7.66 -38.10
C TYR A 415 24.79 8.02 -36.69
N TYR A 416 23.87 8.58 -35.91
CA TYR A 416 24.08 8.98 -34.52
C TYR A 416 23.19 8.17 -33.60
N SER A 417 23.74 7.68 -32.49
CA SER A 417 22.91 7.10 -31.43
C SER A 417 22.51 8.20 -30.45
N LYS A 418 21.21 8.39 -30.29
CA LYS A 418 20.63 9.35 -29.34
C LYS A 418 19.93 8.61 -28.22
N LEU A 419 20.21 9.02 -26.98
CA LEU A 419 19.44 8.62 -25.80
C LEU A 419 18.66 9.84 -25.31
N VAL A 420 17.34 9.73 -25.24
CA VAL A 420 16.45 10.82 -24.82
C VAL A 420 15.61 10.43 -23.62
N LYS A 421 15.18 11.45 -22.86
CA LYS A 421 14.12 11.36 -21.86
C LYS A 421 13.17 12.54 -22.02
N ALA A 422 11.95 12.44 -21.49
CA ALA A 422 11.08 13.61 -21.40
C ALA A 422 11.64 14.65 -20.41
N ASP A 423 11.55 15.93 -20.77
CA ASP A 423 11.76 17.05 -19.85
C ASP A 423 10.47 17.41 -19.09
N ILE A 424 10.55 18.42 -18.22
CA ILE A 424 9.41 18.92 -17.44
C ILE A 424 8.26 19.47 -18.29
N ASN A 425 8.52 19.79 -19.56
CA ASN A 425 7.55 20.31 -20.52
C ASN A 425 7.11 19.22 -21.53
N GLY A 426 7.50 17.96 -21.31
CA GLY A 426 7.19 16.84 -22.21
C GLY A 426 7.98 16.83 -23.53
N LYS A 427 9.04 17.63 -23.65
CA LYS A 427 9.93 17.63 -24.82
C LYS A 427 11.10 16.67 -24.62
N ASP A 428 11.65 16.19 -25.73
CA ASP A 428 12.83 15.32 -25.70
C ASP A 428 14.06 16.08 -25.21
N LYS A 429 14.54 15.70 -24.03
CA LYS A 429 15.86 16.08 -23.53
C LYS A 429 16.86 15.02 -23.95
N VAL A 430 17.78 15.39 -24.83
CA VAL A 430 18.92 14.56 -25.20
C VAL A 430 19.84 14.42 -23.98
N LEU A 431 20.07 13.18 -23.56
CA LEU A 431 21.00 12.83 -22.48
C LEU A 431 22.39 12.53 -23.03
N PHE A 432 22.45 11.89 -24.20
CA PHE A 432 23.70 11.49 -24.85
C PHE A 432 23.62 11.60 -26.36
N PHE A 433 24.77 11.91 -26.96
CA PHE A 433 24.99 12.01 -28.40
C PHE A 433 26.35 11.38 -28.74
N TYR A 434 26.38 10.32 -29.55
CA TYR A 434 27.61 9.70 -30.02
C TYR A 434 27.56 9.44 -31.54
N THR A 435 28.63 9.82 -32.24
CA THR A 435 28.81 9.55 -33.67
C THR A 435 29.31 8.12 -33.85
N PHE A 436 28.60 7.29 -34.64
CA PHE A 436 29.13 6.01 -35.06
C PHE A 436 29.77 6.12 -36.45
N CYS A 437 31.01 5.66 -36.57
CA CYS A 437 31.57 5.31 -37.87
C CYS A 437 31.35 3.83 -38.25
N ILE A 438 31.04 2.90 -37.32
CA ILE A 438 31.19 1.45 -37.63
C ILE A 438 30.11 0.48 -37.09
N TYR A 439 29.35 0.74 -36.01
CA TYR A 439 28.47 -0.30 -35.42
C TYR A 439 26.98 -0.12 -35.72
N ARG A 440 26.38 -1.16 -36.31
CA ARG A 440 24.99 -1.22 -36.79
C ARG A 440 23.93 -1.58 -35.72
N SER A 441 24.28 -1.68 -34.44
CA SER A 441 23.32 -2.08 -33.39
C SER A 441 23.44 -1.23 -32.11
N ILE A 442 22.38 -0.47 -31.82
CA ILE A 442 22.20 0.31 -30.57
C ILE A 442 22.36 -0.58 -29.33
N PHE A 443 21.95 -1.85 -29.44
CA PHE A 443 21.92 -2.80 -28.34
C PHE A 443 23.32 -3.16 -27.83
N TYR A 444 24.26 -3.37 -28.76
CA TYR A 444 25.64 -3.68 -28.39
C TYR A 444 26.33 -2.48 -27.74
N PHE A 445 26.03 -1.27 -28.21
CA PHE A 445 26.57 -0.03 -27.63
C PHE A 445 26.05 0.21 -26.20
N LEU A 446 24.74 0.12 -25.98
CA LEU A 446 24.16 0.29 -24.65
C LEU A 446 24.65 -0.79 -23.67
N TYR A 447 24.78 -2.04 -24.14
CA TYR A 447 25.33 -3.12 -23.31
C TYR A 447 26.77 -2.82 -22.87
N VAL A 448 27.64 -2.39 -23.79
CA VAL A 448 29.03 -2.04 -23.47
C VAL A 448 29.10 -0.83 -22.54
N TYR A 449 28.30 0.21 -22.79
CA TYR A 449 28.28 1.44 -21.99
C TYR A 449 27.88 1.20 -20.53
N PHE A 450 26.72 0.56 -20.30
CA PHE A 450 26.24 0.28 -18.94
C PHE A 450 27.07 -0.79 -18.22
N SER A 451 27.83 -1.61 -18.95
CA SER A 451 28.78 -2.55 -18.34
C SER A 451 30.09 -1.88 -17.91
N TYR A 452 30.56 -0.84 -18.61
CA TYR A 452 31.84 -0.18 -18.33
C TYR A 452 31.75 0.94 -17.28
N ASP A 453 30.68 1.74 -17.27
CA ASP A 453 30.66 3.01 -16.52
C ASP A 453 30.24 2.86 -15.04
N SER A 454 29.79 1.68 -14.59
CA SER A 454 29.04 1.63 -13.31
C SER A 454 28.95 0.29 -12.56
N GLY A 455 29.63 -0.77 -13.02
CA GLY A 455 29.54 -2.09 -12.36
C GLY A 455 28.11 -2.65 -12.31
N HIS A 456 27.23 -2.20 -13.20
CA HIS A 456 25.82 -2.55 -13.25
C HIS A 456 25.62 -3.96 -13.84
N ARG A 457 24.67 -4.72 -13.28
CA ARG A 457 24.15 -5.93 -13.95
C ARG A 457 23.11 -5.51 -14.99
N VAL A 458 23.35 -5.87 -16.24
CA VAL A 458 22.40 -5.69 -17.34
C VAL A 458 21.48 -6.91 -17.41
N LEU A 459 20.17 -6.71 -17.22
CA LEU A 459 19.17 -7.75 -17.39
C LEU A 459 18.52 -7.60 -18.77
N LEU A 460 18.70 -8.60 -19.62
CA LEU A 460 18.06 -8.70 -20.92
C LEU A 460 16.77 -9.51 -20.79
N LYS A 461 15.64 -8.92 -21.20
CA LYS A 461 14.38 -9.65 -21.37
C LYS A 461 13.93 -9.53 -22.82
N SER A 462 13.89 -10.66 -23.52
CA SER A 462 13.16 -10.77 -24.79
C SER A 462 11.65 -10.77 -24.49
N GLY A 463 10.90 -9.93 -25.21
CA GLY A 463 9.44 -9.94 -25.21
C GLY A 463 8.88 -11.17 -25.90
#